data_AF-A0A969M504-F1
#
_entry.id   AF-A0A969M504-F1
#
_cell.length_a   1.000
_cell.length_b   1.000
_cell.length_c   1.000
_cell.angle_alpha   90.00
_cell.angle_beta   90.00
_cell.angle_gamma   90.00
#
_symmetry.space_group_name_H-M   'P 1'
#
loop_
_entity.id
_entity.type
_entity.pdbx_description
1 polymer ?
#
loop_
_entity_poly.entity_id
_entity_poly.type
_entity_poly.pdbx_seq_one_letter_code
_entity_poly.pdbx_strand_id
1 'polypeptide(L)'
;MAADHKEIDAVSGMATTGHEWDGIKELNTPLPRWWLWIFYACIVWSIGYWIVYPAWPLITTHTKGVLGYSSRASLAQDMEALAA
;
A
#
# COMPACT_ATOMS: atom_id res chain seq x y z
N MET A 1 -21.95 18.15 29.34
CA MET A 1 -21.50 16.80 28.95
C MET A 1 -22.71 16.09 28.36
N ALA A 2 -22.90 16.16 27.04
CA ALA A 2 -23.98 15.40 26.41
C ALA A 2 -23.71 13.91 26.67
N ALA A 3 -24.70 13.18 27.18
CA ALA A 3 -24.59 11.75 27.33
C ALA A 3 -24.34 11.14 25.94
N ASP A 4 -23.18 10.52 25.76
CA ASP A 4 -22.78 9.84 24.52
C ASP A 4 -23.70 8.63 24.32
N HIS A 5 -24.84 8.84 23.66
CA HIS A 5 -25.77 7.76 23.34
C HIS A 5 -25.29 7.07 22.07
N LYS A 6 -24.37 6.13 22.24
CA LYS A 6 -23.83 5.33 21.15
C LYS A 6 -24.92 4.43 20.60
N GLU A 7 -25.40 4.73 19.39
CA GLU A 7 -26.39 3.90 18.71
C GLU A 7 -25.78 2.53 18.37
N ILE A 8 -26.47 1.46 18.77
CA ILE A 8 -26.06 0.08 18.52
C ILE A 8 -26.95 -0.47 17.41
N ASP A 9 -26.33 -0.99 16.35
CA ASP A 9 -27.03 -1.65 15.27
C ASP A 9 -27.65 -2.97 15.77
N ALA A 10 -28.93 -3.19 15.47
CA ALA A 10 -29.69 -4.33 15.98
C ALA A 10 -29.24 -5.67 15.36
N VAL A 11 -28.67 -5.66 14.15
CA VAL A 11 -28.28 -6.87 13.43
C VAL A 11 -26.87 -7.31 13.81
N SER A 12 -25.91 -6.38 13.78
CA SER A 12 -24.49 -6.65 14.04
C SER A 12 -24.11 -6.54 15.51
N GLY A 13 -24.91 -5.85 16.34
CA GLY A 13 -24.57 -5.54 17.73
C GLY A 13 -23.41 -4.56 17.88
N MET A 14 -22.96 -3.97 16.77
CA MET A 14 -21.84 -3.04 16.75
C MET A 14 -22.34 -1.60 16.83
N ALA A 15 -21.53 -0.75 17.44
CA ALA A 15 -21.82 0.67 17.50
C ALA A 15 -21.63 1.36 16.15
N THR A 16 -22.44 2.38 15.86
CA THR A 16 -22.25 3.22 14.67
C THR A 16 -21.27 4.37 14.93
N THR A 17 -20.88 5.09 13.87
CA THR A 17 -19.99 6.27 13.93
C THR A 17 -20.71 7.57 14.32
N GLY A 18 -22.04 7.53 14.51
CA GLY A 18 -22.86 8.66 14.98
C GLY A 18 -23.34 9.64 13.90
N HIS A 19 -22.97 9.45 12.64
CA HIS A 19 -23.48 10.23 11.51
C HIS A 19 -24.37 9.37 10.61
N GLU A 20 -25.38 10.00 10.01
CA GLU A 20 -26.28 9.39 9.05
C GLU A 20 -26.21 10.15 7.73
N TRP A 21 -26.13 9.41 6.63
CA TRP A 21 -26.05 9.92 5.27
C TRP A 21 -27.17 9.28 4.45
N ASP A 22 -28.27 10.00 4.25
CA ASP A 22 -29.41 9.53 3.44
C ASP A 22 -29.93 8.14 3.88
N GLY A 23 -30.16 7.97 5.18
CA GLY A 23 -30.57 6.68 5.76
C GLY A 23 -29.45 5.65 5.95
N ILE A 24 -28.23 5.91 5.48
CA ILE A 24 -27.07 5.02 5.65
C ILE A 24 -26.25 5.44 6.88
N LYS A 25 -25.85 4.46 7.69
CA LYS A 25 -24.98 4.65 8.86
C LYS A 25 -23.80 3.69 8.78
N GLU A 26 -22.67 4.09 9.34
CA GLU A 26 -21.43 3.30 9.28
C GLU A 26 -21.18 2.56 10.59
N LEU A 27 -20.81 1.28 10.50
CA LEU A 27 -20.42 0.47 11.65
C LEU A 27 -18.98 0.80 12.08
N ASN A 28 -18.78 1.05 13.37
CA ASN A 28 -17.48 1.27 13.97
C ASN A 28 -16.84 -0.08 14.36
N THR A 29 -16.44 -0.84 13.34
CA THR A 29 -15.76 -2.13 13.49
C THR A 29 -14.24 -1.98 13.28
N PRO A 30 -13.40 -2.73 14.01
CA PRO A 30 -11.97 -2.75 13.72
C PRO A 30 -11.69 -3.39 12.36
N LEU A 31 -10.64 -2.94 11.69
CA LEU A 31 -10.20 -3.53 10.41
C LEU A 31 -9.87 -5.02 10.59
N PRO A 32 -10.19 -5.89 9.61
CA PRO A 32 -9.84 -7.29 9.68
C PRO A 32 -8.33 -7.50 9.85
N ARG A 33 -7.92 -8.34 10.81
CA ARG A 33 -6.49 -8.54 11.12
C ARG A 33 -5.69 -9.07 9.92
N TRP A 34 -6.27 -9.98 9.13
CA TRP A 34 -5.62 -10.52 7.93
C TRP A 34 -5.37 -9.43 6.89
N TRP A 35 -6.28 -8.45 6.78
CA TRP A 35 -6.13 -7.32 5.86
C TRP A 35 -4.97 -6.42 6.28
N LEU A 36 -4.85 -6.14 7.59
CA LEU A 36 -3.71 -5.39 8.13
C LEU A 36 -2.37 -6.09 7.84
N TRP A 37 -2.30 -7.41 7.98
CA TRP A 37 -1.09 -8.16 7.65
C TRP A 37 -0.70 -8.03 6.18
N ILE A 38 -1.65 -8.12 5.25
CA ILE A 38 -1.39 -7.92 3.81
C ILE A 38 -0.94 -6.48 3.54
N PHE A 39 -1.60 -5.49 4.16
CA PHE A 39 -1.21 -4.09 4.03
C PHE A 39 0.24 -3.86 4.49
N TYR A 40 0.64 -4.39 5.64
CA TYR A 40 2.02 -4.31 6.12
C TYR A 40 3.00 -5.09 5.24
N ALA A 41 2.61 -6.25 4.70
CA ALA A 41 3.45 -7.00 3.76
C ALA A 41 3.74 -6.18 2.49
N CYS A 42 2.75 -5.47 1.94
CA CYS A 42 2.94 -4.57 0.80
C CYS A 42 3.90 -3.42 1.13
N ILE A 43 3.84 -2.85 2.34
CA ILE A 43 4.78 -1.81 2.78
C ILE A 43 6.21 -2.37 2.82
N VAL A 44 6.41 -3.52 3.46
CA VAL A 44 7.73 -4.18 3.54
C VAL A 44 8.24 -4.51 2.14
N TRP A 45 7.37 -5.03 1.27
CA TRP A 45 7.71 -5.33 -0.12
C TRP A 45 8.12 -4.07 -0.89
N SER A 46 7.39 -2.96 -0.73
CA SER A 46 7.71 -1.67 -1.36
C SER A 46 9.10 -1.19 -0.93
N ILE A 47 9.42 -1.25 0.37
CA ILE A 47 10.74 -0.87 0.89
C ILE A 47 11.82 -1.80 0.33
N GLY A 48 11.58 -3.11 0.30
CA GLY A 48 12.51 -4.08 -0.28
C GLY A 48 12.78 -3.78 -1.75
N TYR A 49 11.73 -3.57 -2.54
CA TYR A 49 11.82 -3.25 -3.96
C TYR A 49 12.58 -1.93 -4.19
N TRP A 50 12.38 -0.94 -3.31
CA TRP A 50 13.09 0.34 -3.34
C TRP A 50 14.61 0.21 -3.16
N ILE A 51 15.05 -0.76 -2.34
CA ILE A 51 16.47 -1.05 -2.11
C ILE A 51 17.05 -1.87 -3.27
N VAL A 52 16.28 -2.80 -3.82
CA VAL A 52 16.76 -3.76 -4.83
C VAL A 52 16.89 -3.10 -6.20
N TYR A 53 15.95 -2.23 -6.57
CA TYR A 53 15.84 -1.66 -7.91
C TYR A 53 16.11 -0.15 -7.95
N PRO A 54 16.40 0.40 -9.14
CA PRO A 54 16.54 1.84 -9.30
C PRO A 54 15.20 2.55 -9.09
N ALA A 55 15.17 3.61 -8.27
CA ALA A 55 13.87 4.14 -7.84
C ALA A 55 13.80 5.62 -7.45
N TRP A 56 14.68 6.13 -6.59
CA TRP A 56 14.56 7.52 -6.11
C TRP A 56 15.36 8.48 -6.99
N PRO A 57 14.73 9.50 -7.60
CA PRO A 57 15.44 10.51 -8.36
C PRO A 57 16.20 11.47 -7.43
N LEU A 58 17.50 11.61 -7.68
CA LEU A 58 18.36 12.65 -7.11
C LEU A 58 18.47 13.81 -8.10
N ILE A 59 19.15 14.89 -7.71
CA ILE A 59 19.27 16.13 -8.52
C ILE A 59 19.83 15.83 -9.93
N THR A 60 20.75 14.87 -10.04
CA THR A 60 21.45 14.55 -11.30
C THR A 60 21.44 13.06 -11.66
N THR A 61 20.95 12.20 -10.77
CA THR A 61 21.00 10.73 -10.94
C THR A 61 19.83 10.08 -10.20
N HIS A 62 19.87 8.78 -9.95
CA HIS A 62 18.89 8.06 -9.15
C HIS A 62 19.56 6.96 -8.33
N THR A 63 18.92 6.49 -7.27
CA THR A 63 19.37 5.28 -6.57
C THR A 63 19.43 4.13 -7.56
N LYS A 64 20.54 3.40 -7.62
CA LYS A 64 20.71 2.27 -8.57
C LYS A 64 20.17 0.95 -8.05
N GLY A 65 19.89 0.89 -6.75
CA GLY A 65 19.60 -0.34 -6.04
C GLY A 65 20.83 -1.26 -5.93
N VAL A 66 20.68 -2.38 -5.23
CA VAL A 66 21.76 -3.33 -4.96
C VAL A 66 22.03 -4.27 -6.14
N LEU A 67 21.03 -4.54 -6.98
CA LEU A 67 21.19 -5.43 -8.14
C LEU A 67 21.86 -4.76 -9.36
N GLY A 68 22.05 -3.43 -9.33
CA GLY A 68 22.66 -2.72 -10.45
C GLY A 68 21.87 -2.76 -11.76
N TYR A 69 20.57 -3.08 -11.70
CA TYR A 69 19.70 -3.20 -12.87
C TYR A 69 19.62 -1.87 -13.67
N SER A 70 19.64 -1.96 -15.00
CA SER A 70 19.44 -0.83 -15.90
C SER A 70 18.80 -1.30 -17.20
N SER A 71 17.64 -0.73 -17.56
CA SER A 71 16.90 -1.09 -18.78
C SER A 71 17.69 -0.83 -20.07
N ARG A 72 18.55 0.19 -20.08
CA ARG A 72 19.41 0.47 -21.26
C ARG A 72 20.55 -0.54 -21.37
N ALA A 73 21.06 -1.03 -20.25
CA ALA A 73 22.12 -2.02 -20.25
C ALA A 73 21.59 -3.39 -20.69
N SER A 74 20.41 -3.80 -20.21
CA SER A 74 19.77 -5.05 -20.66
C SER A 74 19.45 -5.01 -22.15
N LEU A 75 18.91 -3.90 -22.66
CA LEU A 75 18.64 -3.74 -24.09
C LEU A 75 19.93 -3.87 -24.94
N ALA A 76 21.04 -3.27 -24.50
CA ALA A 76 22.30 -3.38 -25.22
C ALA A 76 22.80 -4.83 -25.30
N GLN A 77 22.67 -5.58 -24.20
CA GLN A 77 23.00 -7.01 -24.16
C GLN A 77 22.11 -7.83 -25.10
N ASP A 78 20.80 -7.56 -25.12
CA ASP A 78 19.86 -8.26 -26.00
C ASP A 78 20.17 -7.98 -27.49
N MET A 79 20.52 -6.74 -27.83
CA MET A 79 20.90 -6.38 -29.20
C MET A 79 22.20 -7.05 -29.64
N GLU A 80 23.19 -7.14 -28.76
CA GLU A 80 24.46 -7.83 -29.04
C GLU A 80 24.24 -9.33 -29.23
N ALA A 81 23.43 -9.95 -28.38
CA ALA A 81 23.08 -11.36 -28.49
C ALA A 81 22.33 -11.70 -29.81
N LEU A 82 21.50 -10.78 -30.31
CA LEU A 82 20.82 -10.93 -31.60
C LEU A 82 21.73 -10.69 -32.82
N ALA A 83 22.83 -9.95 -32.64
CA ALA A 83 23.79 -9.66 -33.70
C ALA A 83 24.87 -10.75 -33.86
N ALA A 84 24.98 -11.66 -32.89
CA ALA A 84 25.87 -12.82 -32.89
C ALA A 84 25.26 -14.02 -33.63
#